data_AF-A0A7C6ULI2-F1
#
_entry.id   AF-A0A7C6ULI2-F1
#
_cell.length_a   1.000
_cell.length_b   1.000
_cell.length_c   1.000
_cell.angle_alpha   90.00
_cell.angle_beta   90.00
_cell.angle_gamma   90.00
#
_symmetry.space_group_name_H-M   'P 1'
#
loop_
_entity.id
_entity.type
_entity.pdbx_description
1 polymer ?
#
loop_
_entity_poly.entity_id
_entity_poly.type
_entity_poly.pdbx_seq_one_letter_code
_entity_poly.pdbx_strand_id
1 'polypeptide(L)'
;LLLRDEKKLHEFLDYITINVSEFFRNPAQWDILEKKIIPDLLKTNDKIKIWSSACASGEEPYSLAILAHEMGIEDRVTIIASDVDLNAINKAKQGIYHVKSFSNIKLPLINKYFIKTDCSDQYIIRDKIKETVEFKQINLLDDAFPKQNNLILCRNVMIYFTEEAKIKLYKKFNSALADEGIFFVGNTEQIIMPQNYGFVSIKNFFYKKITESKTN
;
A
#
# COMPACT_ATOMS: atom_id res chain seq x y z
N LEU A 1 5.92 -25.37 -20.13
CA LEU A 1 7.31 -25.36 -19.62
C LEU A 1 7.41 -24.55 -18.32
N LEU A 2 6.95 -23.30 -18.26
CA LEU A 2 6.89 -22.50 -17.01
C LEU A 2 5.88 -23.04 -15.97
N LEU A 3 4.71 -23.54 -16.39
CA LEU A 3 3.68 -24.10 -15.50
C LEU A 3 4.05 -25.42 -14.80
N ARG A 4 5.21 -26.00 -15.10
CA ARG A 4 5.67 -27.27 -14.51
C ARG A 4 6.84 -27.09 -13.54
N ASP A 5 7.34 -25.87 -13.39
CA ASP A 5 8.50 -25.53 -12.59
C ASP A 5 8.19 -24.22 -11.85
N GLU A 6 7.66 -24.36 -10.63
CA GLU A 6 7.26 -23.21 -9.79
C GLU A 6 8.43 -22.23 -9.62
N LYS A 7 9.66 -22.70 -9.51
CA LYS A 7 10.83 -21.83 -9.33
C LYS A 7 11.06 -20.95 -10.56
N LYS A 8 10.95 -21.51 -11.76
CA LYS A 8 11.06 -20.73 -13.01
C LYS A 8 9.88 -19.80 -13.23
N LEU A 9 8.68 -20.17 -12.79
CA LEU A 9 7.53 -19.26 -12.81
C LEU A 9 7.77 -18.06 -11.88
N HIS A 10 8.30 -18.29 -10.67
CA HIS A 10 8.65 -17.21 -9.73
C HIS A 10 9.78 -16.32 -10.27
N GLU A 11 10.87 -16.89 -10.78
CA GLU A 11 11.96 -16.12 -11.39
C GLU A 11 11.49 -15.29 -12.60
N PHE A 12 10.55 -15.80 -13.39
CA PHE A 12 9.94 -15.07 -14.49
C PHE A 12 9.04 -13.93 -13.99
N LEU A 13 8.21 -14.17 -12.96
CA LEU A 13 7.39 -13.14 -12.33
C LEU A 13 8.25 -12.00 -11.78
N ASP A 14 9.33 -12.33 -11.06
CA ASP A 14 10.31 -11.36 -10.54
C ASP A 14 10.97 -10.52 -11.66
N TYR A 15 11.22 -11.12 -12.83
CA TYR A 15 11.87 -10.44 -13.95
C TYR A 15 10.95 -9.48 -14.71
N ILE A 16 9.64 -9.79 -14.83
CA ILE A 16 8.68 -8.95 -15.57
C ILE A 16 8.13 -7.80 -14.72
N THR A 17 8.19 -7.91 -13.39
CA THR A 17 7.79 -6.85 -12.46
C THR A 17 8.99 -5.98 -12.10
N ILE A 18 8.94 -4.68 -12.40
CA ILE A 18 9.95 -3.73 -11.89
C ILE A 18 9.64 -3.50 -10.40
N ASN A 19 10.11 -4.41 -9.55
CA ASN A 19 9.92 -4.40 -8.10
C ASN A 19 10.88 -3.44 -7.40
N VAL A 20 11.11 -2.26 -7.99
CA VAL A 20 11.84 -1.18 -7.30
C VAL A 20 10.82 -0.36 -6.53
N SER A 21 10.68 -0.71 -5.25
CA SER A 21 9.94 0.08 -4.28
C SER A 21 10.91 0.91 -3.44
N GLU A 22 10.44 2.04 -2.95
CA GLU A 22 11.23 2.97 -2.14
C GLU A 22 10.35 3.54 -1.04
N PHE A 23 10.96 3.81 0.12
CA PHE A 23 10.25 4.43 1.23
C PHE A 23 9.78 5.82 0.81
N PHE A 24 8.53 6.13 1.14
CA PHE A 24 7.89 7.42 0.85
C PHE A 24 7.92 7.81 -0.64
N ARG A 25 7.80 6.82 -1.54
CA ARG A 25 7.71 7.03 -2.99
C ARG A 25 6.68 8.12 -3.33
N ASN A 26 7.12 9.13 -4.10
CA ASN A 26 6.35 10.35 -4.40
C ASN A 26 5.98 11.14 -3.13
N PRO A 27 6.94 11.78 -2.43
CA PRO A 27 6.76 12.34 -1.08
C PRO A 27 5.61 13.35 -0.96
N ALA A 28 5.33 14.13 -2.01
CA ALA A 28 4.20 15.07 -2.01
C ALA A 28 2.82 14.41 -1.79
N GLN A 29 2.65 13.14 -2.16
CA GLN A 29 1.40 12.41 -1.88
C GLN A 29 1.33 11.94 -0.41
N TRP A 30 2.47 11.63 0.19
CA TRP A 30 2.56 11.31 1.61
C TRP A 30 2.26 12.53 2.49
N ASP A 31 2.69 13.73 2.07
CA ASP A 31 2.29 14.99 2.71
C ASP A 31 0.77 15.21 2.71
N ILE A 32 0.10 14.89 1.60
CA ILE A 32 -1.37 14.97 1.50
C ILE A 32 -2.02 13.91 2.40
N LEU A 33 -1.46 12.70 2.41
CA LEU A 33 -1.92 11.60 3.26
C LEU A 33 -1.85 11.98 4.74
N GLU A 34 -0.71 12.49 5.19
CA GLU A 34 -0.43 12.92 6.57
C GLU A 34 -1.31 14.10 7.00
N LYS A 35 -1.35 15.18 6.20
CA LYS A 35 -1.91 16.46 6.64
C LYS A 35 -3.41 16.58 6.43
N LYS A 36 -3.98 15.72 5.57
CA LYS A 36 -5.40 15.81 5.21
C LYS A 36 -6.14 14.49 5.34
N ILE A 37 -5.68 13.46 4.61
CA ILE A 37 -6.46 12.23 4.44
C ILE A 37 -6.60 11.45 5.75
N ILE A 38 -5.50 11.16 6.44
CA ILE A 38 -5.52 10.44 7.73
C ILE A 38 -6.29 11.25 8.79
N PRO A 39 -6.03 12.56 9.00
CA PRO A 39 -6.81 13.36 9.94
C PRO A 39 -8.31 13.37 9.65
N ASP A 40 -8.71 13.46 8.37
CA ASP A 40 -10.12 13.43 7.99
C ASP A 40 -10.78 12.07 8.30
N LEU A 41 -10.06 10.95 8.07
CA LEU A 41 -10.55 9.62 8.45
C LEU A 41 -10.67 9.45 9.97
N LEU A 42 -9.76 10.03 10.76
CA LEU A 42 -9.77 9.96 12.23
C LEU A 42 -10.90 10.75 12.89
N LYS A 43 -11.55 11.68 12.17
CA LYS A 43 -12.70 12.44 12.69
C LYS A 43 -13.95 11.59 12.85
N THR A 44 -14.11 10.57 12.01
CA THR A 44 -15.30 9.71 11.95
C THR A 44 -15.03 8.28 12.35
N ASN A 45 -13.76 7.91 12.59
CA ASN A 45 -13.36 6.56 12.94
C ASN A 45 -12.43 6.56 14.16
N ASP A 46 -12.76 5.73 15.16
CA ASP A 46 -11.88 5.51 16.31
C ASP A 46 -10.59 4.78 15.90
N LYS A 47 -10.69 3.84 14.95
CA LYS A 47 -9.55 3.12 14.35
C LYS A 47 -9.63 3.16 12.83
N ILE A 48 -8.48 3.20 12.18
CA ILE A 48 -8.34 3.18 10.73
C ILE A 48 -7.71 1.87 10.30
N LYS A 49 -8.43 1.14 9.45
CA LYS A 49 -7.89 -0.03 8.74
C LYS A 49 -7.35 0.39 7.38
N ILE A 50 -6.06 0.14 7.15
CA ILE A 50 -5.35 0.47 5.92
C ILE A 50 -4.94 -0.82 5.21
N TRP A 51 -5.12 -0.89 3.89
CA TRP A 51 -4.61 -1.97 3.08
C TRP A 51 -3.65 -1.45 2.01
N SER A 52 -2.36 -1.80 2.11
CA SER A 52 -1.38 -1.65 1.02
C SER A 52 -1.42 -2.89 0.15
N SER A 53 -2.00 -2.75 -1.04
CA SER A 53 -2.17 -3.83 -2.01
C SER A 53 -1.03 -3.81 -3.03
N ALA A 54 -0.46 -4.98 -3.28
CA ALA A 54 0.80 -5.19 -4.00
C ALA A 54 1.97 -4.42 -3.36
N CYS A 55 2.28 -4.81 -2.12
CA CYS A 55 3.25 -4.14 -1.26
C CYS A 55 4.72 -4.40 -1.61
N ALA A 56 5.00 -5.30 -2.57
CA ALA A 56 6.34 -5.71 -2.97
C ALA A 56 7.21 -6.07 -1.74
N SER A 57 8.42 -5.52 -1.65
CA SER A 57 9.37 -5.75 -0.56
C SER A 57 9.06 -4.97 0.73
N GLY A 58 7.88 -4.34 0.85
CA GLY A 58 7.37 -3.81 2.13
C GLY A 58 7.69 -2.35 2.44
N GLU A 59 8.36 -1.62 1.54
CA GLU A 59 8.66 -0.20 1.75
C GLU A 59 7.39 0.65 1.93
N GLU A 60 6.32 0.40 1.15
CA GLU A 60 5.06 1.15 1.27
C GLU A 60 4.33 0.90 2.61
N PRO A 61 4.04 -0.34 3.03
CA PRO A 61 3.38 -0.57 4.31
C PRO A 61 4.22 -0.13 5.50
N TYR A 62 5.56 -0.19 5.42
CA TYR A 62 6.40 0.37 6.47
C TYR A 62 6.49 1.89 6.45
N SER A 63 6.40 2.55 5.29
CA SER A 63 6.19 4.00 5.25
C SER A 63 4.89 4.41 5.92
N LEU A 64 3.80 3.65 5.73
CA LEU A 64 2.53 3.87 6.45
C LEU A 64 2.69 3.68 7.96
N ALA A 65 3.38 2.62 8.39
CA ALA A 65 3.62 2.35 9.81
C ALA A 65 4.48 3.45 10.46
N ILE A 66 5.58 3.86 9.80
CA ILE A 66 6.41 4.98 10.26
C ILE A 66 5.58 6.26 10.36
N LEU A 67 4.76 6.55 9.35
CA LEU A 67 3.88 7.72 9.37
C LEU A 67 2.90 7.68 10.56
N ALA A 68 2.29 6.53 10.83
CA ALA A 68 1.40 6.36 11.98
C ALA A 68 2.11 6.62 13.33
N HIS A 69 3.34 6.13 13.49
CA HIS A 69 4.17 6.38 14.68
C HIS A 69 4.58 7.86 14.80
N GLU A 70 4.91 8.53 13.68
CA GLU A 70 5.24 9.97 13.70
C GLU A 70 4.02 10.83 14.06
N MET A 71 2.82 10.39 13.69
CA MET A 71 1.56 11.03 14.05
C MET A 71 1.07 10.67 15.46
N GLY A 72 1.68 9.69 16.14
CA GLY A 72 1.25 9.21 17.46
C GLY A 72 -0.11 8.50 17.45
N ILE A 73 -0.42 7.79 16.36
CA ILE A 73 -1.70 7.10 16.14
C ILE A 73 -1.54 5.61 15.86
N GLU A 74 -0.37 5.04 16.12
CA GLU A 74 -0.04 3.63 15.85
C GLU A 74 -1.08 2.66 16.44
N ASP A 75 -1.57 2.92 17.65
CA ASP A 75 -2.60 2.09 18.32
C ASP A 75 -4.00 2.22 17.69
N ARG A 76 -4.19 3.24 16.85
CA ARG A 76 -5.43 3.52 16.12
C ARG A 76 -5.35 3.05 14.67
N VAL A 77 -4.24 2.48 14.22
CA VAL A 77 -4.05 2.06 12.84
C VAL A 77 -3.78 0.55 12.77
N THR A 78 -4.43 -0.13 11.83
CA THR A 78 -4.11 -1.51 11.48
C THR A 78 -3.75 -1.56 10.00
N ILE A 79 -2.55 -2.04 9.67
CA ILE A 79 -2.07 -2.10 8.29
C ILE A 79 -2.06 -3.56 7.84
N ILE A 80 -2.85 -3.86 6.81
CA ILE A 80 -2.70 -5.09 6.04
C ILE A 80 -1.83 -4.75 4.84
N ALA A 81 -0.81 -5.56 4.59
CA ALA A 81 0.02 -5.50 3.40
C ALA A 81 -0.15 -6.80 2.64
N SER A 82 -0.35 -6.74 1.33
CA SER A 82 -0.43 -7.97 0.54
C SER A 82 0.28 -7.91 -0.78
N ASP A 83 0.77 -9.05 -1.24
CA ASP A 83 1.32 -9.23 -2.57
C ASP A 83 0.95 -10.61 -3.12
N VAL A 84 1.08 -10.80 -4.43
CA VAL A 84 0.95 -12.12 -5.05
C VAL A 84 2.25 -12.91 -4.90
N ASP A 85 3.39 -12.22 -4.86
CA ASP A 85 4.71 -12.83 -4.70
C ASP A 85 5.07 -13.09 -3.23
N LEU A 86 5.16 -14.36 -2.86
CA LEU A 86 5.60 -14.78 -1.53
C LEU A 86 7.05 -14.41 -1.23
N ASN A 87 7.92 -14.34 -2.24
CA ASN A 87 9.32 -13.99 -2.03
C ASN A 87 9.45 -12.52 -1.62
N ALA A 88 8.74 -11.62 -2.29
CA ALA A 88 8.61 -10.22 -1.90
C ALA A 88 8.06 -10.07 -0.47
N ILE A 89 7.00 -10.79 -0.12
CA ILE A 89 6.44 -10.79 1.25
C ILE A 89 7.48 -11.28 2.27
N ASN A 90 8.23 -12.33 1.97
CA ASN A 90 9.25 -12.84 2.88
C ASN A 90 10.40 -11.85 3.07
N LYS A 91 10.82 -11.14 2.01
CA LYS A 91 11.78 -10.03 2.10
C LYS A 91 11.22 -8.89 2.98
N ALA A 92 9.96 -8.53 2.80
CA ALA A 92 9.27 -7.52 3.60
C ALA A 92 9.25 -7.88 5.09
N LYS A 93 8.96 -9.15 5.42
CA LYS A 93 8.97 -9.66 6.80
C LYS A 93 10.37 -9.63 7.43
N GLN A 94 11.42 -9.90 6.66
CA GLN A 94 12.80 -9.74 7.15
C GLN A 94 13.09 -8.25 7.46
N GLY A 95 12.58 -7.35 6.62
CA GLY A 95 12.67 -5.91 6.82
C GLY A 95 14.09 -5.38 6.69
N ILE A 96 14.91 -6.02 5.85
CA ILE A 96 16.28 -5.61 5.51
C ILE A 96 16.23 -4.80 4.21
N TYR A 97 16.75 -3.58 4.25
CA TYR A 97 16.70 -2.64 3.14
C TYR A 97 18.09 -2.08 2.84
N HIS A 98 18.38 -1.92 1.56
CA HIS A 98 19.60 -1.26 1.10
C HIS A 98 19.42 0.26 1.14
N VAL A 99 20.51 1.02 1.30
CA VAL A 99 20.49 2.50 1.30
C VAL A 99 19.82 3.14 0.07
N LYS A 100 19.66 2.37 -1.02
CA LYS A 100 19.00 2.81 -2.26
C LYS A 100 17.48 2.96 -2.08
N SER A 101 16.87 2.18 -1.18
CA SER A 101 15.43 2.28 -0.85
C SER A 101 15.09 3.57 -0.07
N PHE A 102 16.11 4.35 0.33
CA PHE A 102 15.96 5.54 1.17
C PHE A 102 16.06 6.88 0.43
N SER A 103 15.89 6.87 -0.90
CA SER A 103 15.92 8.06 -1.76
C SER A 103 15.02 9.22 -1.28
N ASN A 104 13.83 8.92 -0.73
CA ASN A 104 12.84 9.93 -0.33
C ASN A 104 12.58 10.02 1.19
N ILE A 105 13.28 9.23 2.00
CA ILE A 105 13.11 9.25 3.46
C ILE A 105 14.10 10.22 4.10
N LYS A 106 13.63 11.03 5.06
CA LYS A 106 14.49 11.99 5.77
C LYS A 106 15.44 11.26 6.72
N LEU A 107 16.70 11.72 6.81
CA LEU A 107 17.73 11.15 7.69
C LEU A 107 17.30 10.94 9.16
N PRO A 108 16.57 11.87 9.81
CA PRO A 108 16.09 11.65 11.17
C PRO A 108 15.19 10.41 11.31
N LEU A 109 14.35 10.13 10.31
CA LEU A 109 13.47 8.96 10.30
C LEU A 109 14.28 7.67 10.13
N ILE A 110 15.31 7.67 9.29
CA ILE A 110 16.23 6.52 9.14
C ILE A 110 16.84 6.18 10.50
N ASN A 111 17.44 7.17 11.17
CA ASN A 111 18.08 6.96 12.47
C ASN A 111 17.11 6.49 13.56
N LYS A 112 15.86 6.97 13.52
CA LYS A 112 14.82 6.62 14.50
C LYS A 112 14.26 5.22 14.28
N TYR A 113 14.02 4.81 13.04
CA TYR A 113 13.23 3.60 12.72
C TYR A 113 14.02 2.43 12.15
N PHE A 114 15.30 2.64 11.86
CA PHE A 114 16.16 1.60 11.31
C PHE A 114 17.41 1.41 12.18
N ILE A 115 17.97 0.21 12.11
CA ILE A 115 19.23 -0.19 12.72
C ILE A 115 20.18 -0.50 11.58
N LYS A 116 21.32 0.19 11.53
CA LYS A 116 22.36 -0.10 10.55
C LYS A 116 22.96 -1.48 10.86
N THR A 117 23.09 -2.33 9.85
CA THR A 117 23.71 -3.65 10.01
C THR A 117 25.23 -3.56 9.95
N ASP A 118 25.92 -4.67 10.25
CA ASP A 118 27.37 -4.78 10.06
C ASP A 118 27.76 -4.63 8.58
N CYS A 119 26.86 -4.98 7.66
CA CYS A 119 26.95 -4.62 6.24
C CYS A 119 26.66 -3.12 6.08
N SER A 120 27.65 -2.37 5.59
CA SER A 120 27.67 -0.90 5.64
C SER A 120 26.57 -0.19 4.83
N ASP A 121 25.91 -0.92 3.92
CA ASP A 121 24.89 -0.46 2.98
C ASP A 121 23.48 -0.99 3.30
N GLN A 122 23.32 -1.79 4.36
CA GLN A 122 22.06 -2.41 4.75
C GLN A 122 21.57 -1.93 6.12
N TYR A 123 20.24 -1.88 6.24
CA TYR A 123 19.52 -1.42 7.41
C TYR A 123 18.36 -2.36 7.69
N ILE A 124 18.13 -2.65 8.97
CA ILE A 124 16.97 -3.42 9.43
C ILE A 124 15.95 -2.47 10.03
N ILE A 125 14.70 -2.54 9.59
CA ILE A 125 13.62 -1.79 10.22
C ILE A 125 13.34 -2.37 11.62
N ARG A 126 13.11 -1.49 12.60
CA ARG A 126 12.88 -1.90 13.99
C ARG A 126 11.60 -2.72 14.13
N ASP A 127 11.62 -3.73 15.00
CA ASP A 127 10.51 -4.67 15.15
C ASP A 127 9.20 -4.00 15.59
N LYS A 128 9.27 -2.94 16.41
CA LYS A 128 8.09 -2.13 16.77
C LYS A 128 7.29 -1.60 15.56
N ILE A 129 7.96 -1.39 14.42
CA ILE A 129 7.32 -0.97 13.16
C ILE A 129 6.78 -2.18 12.40
N LYS A 130 7.51 -3.31 12.44
CA LYS A 130 7.06 -4.57 11.84
C LYS A 130 5.76 -5.05 12.44
N GLU A 131 5.62 -4.93 13.76
CA GLU A 131 4.43 -5.32 14.52
C GLU A 131 3.16 -4.54 14.13
N THR A 132 3.29 -3.39 13.46
CA THR A 132 2.15 -2.60 12.98
C THR A 132 1.56 -3.15 11.66
N VAL A 133 2.26 -4.09 10.99
CA VAL A 133 1.93 -4.57 9.64
C VAL A 133 1.65 -6.06 9.62
N GLU A 134 0.45 -6.44 9.16
CA GLU A 134 0.07 -7.82 8.87
C GLU A 134 0.25 -8.13 7.38
N PHE A 135 1.16 -9.06 7.05
CA PHE A 135 1.40 -9.48 5.66
C PHE A 135 0.52 -10.67 5.24
N LYS A 136 -0.14 -10.57 4.08
CA LYS A 136 -0.95 -11.63 3.46
C LYS A 136 -0.57 -11.88 2.01
N GLN A 137 -0.67 -13.11 1.55
CA GLN A 137 -0.62 -13.36 0.11
C GLN A 137 -2.02 -13.17 -0.48
N ILE A 138 -2.16 -12.30 -1.48
CA ILE A 138 -3.43 -12.02 -2.17
C ILE A 138 -3.15 -11.78 -3.65
N ASN A 139 -3.77 -12.59 -4.50
CA ASN A 139 -3.87 -12.34 -5.93
C ASN A 139 -5.05 -11.39 -6.20
N LEU A 140 -4.75 -10.21 -6.74
CA LEU A 140 -5.77 -9.18 -6.98
C LEU A 140 -6.88 -9.63 -7.95
N LEU A 141 -6.56 -10.50 -8.90
CA LEU A 141 -7.52 -10.97 -9.90
C LEU A 141 -8.47 -12.03 -9.33
N ASP A 142 -7.94 -12.97 -8.54
CA ASP A 142 -8.64 -14.20 -8.18
C ASP A 142 -9.19 -14.20 -6.74
N ASP A 143 -8.48 -13.56 -5.79
CA ASP A 143 -8.79 -13.70 -4.37
C ASP A 143 -9.80 -12.66 -3.86
N ALA A 144 -10.37 -12.97 -2.69
CA ALA A 144 -11.23 -12.07 -1.94
C ALA A 144 -10.42 -10.97 -1.24
N PHE A 145 -10.93 -9.74 -1.26
CA PHE A 145 -10.25 -8.59 -0.67
C PHE A 145 -10.59 -8.43 0.81
N PRO A 146 -9.66 -7.93 1.65
CA PRO A 146 -9.98 -7.49 3.01
C PRO A 146 -11.13 -6.48 2.93
N LYS A 147 -12.17 -6.64 3.75
CA LYS A 147 -13.33 -5.74 3.75
C LYS A 147 -13.18 -4.63 4.80
N GLN A 148 -13.99 -3.59 4.64
CA GLN A 148 -14.12 -2.46 5.58
C GLN A 148 -12.79 -1.72 5.80
N ASN A 149 -12.02 -1.51 4.73
CA ASN A 149 -10.81 -0.68 4.82
C ASN A 149 -11.20 0.80 4.74
N ASN A 150 -10.69 1.62 5.65
CA ASN A 150 -10.87 3.07 5.57
C ASN A 150 -9.95 3.69 4.51
N LEU A 151 -8.81 3.05 4.24
CA LEU A 151 -7.87 3.46 3.20
C LEU A 151 -7.32 2.22 2.48
N ILE A 152 -7.30 2.24 1.15
CA ILE A 152 -6.62 1.25 0.32
C ILE A 152 -5.59 1.97 -0.55
N LEU A 153 -4.35 1.48 -0.56
CA LEU A 153 -3.31 1.90 -1.49
C LEU A 153 -3.15 0.80 -2.53
N CYS A 154 -3.24 1.14 -3.81
CA CYS A 154 -2.92 0.26 -4.93
C CYS A 154 -2.10 1.07 -5.93
N ARG A 155 -0.79 1.15 -5.69
CA ARG A 155 0.09 2.11 -6.38
C ARG A 155 1.09 1.40 -7.26
N ASN A 156 1.25 1.90 -8.48
CA ASN A 156 2.21 1.44 -9.48
C ASN A 156 2.03 -0.04 -9.91
N VAL A 157 0.82 -0.57 -9.74
CA VAL A 157 0.47 -1.97 -10.02
C VAL A 157 -0.67 -2.04 -11.03
N MET A 158 -1.57 -1.05 -11.03
CA MET A 158 -2.70 -1.01 -11.97
C MET A 158 -2.23 -0.93 -13.42
N ILE A 159 -1.05 -0.33 -13.67
CA ILE A 159 -0.43 -0.22 -15.00
C ILE A 159 -0.15 -1.55 -15.70
N TYR A 160 -0.07 -2.67 -14.96
CA TYR A 160 0.19 -3.99 -15.53
C TYR A 160 -1.07 -4.72 -16.00
N PHE A 161 -2.26 -4.22 -15.65
CA PHE A 161 -3.52 -4.86 -15.99
C PHE A 161 -4.11 -4.32 -17.29
N THR A 162 -4.84 -5.17 -18.01
CA THR A 162 -5.68 -4.75 -19.14
C THR A 162 -6.81 -3.84 -18.66
N GLU A 163 -7.38 -3.02 -19.55
CA GLU A 163 -8.51 -2.15 -19.18
C GLU A 163 -9.71 -2.93 -18.63
N GLU A 164 -10.01 -4.10 -19.19
CA GLU A 164 -11.07 -4.98 -18.70
C GLU A 164 -10.81 -5.46 -17.25
N ALA A 165 -9.55 -5.81 -16.94
CA ALA A 165 -9.16 -6.20 -15.60
C ALA A 165 -9.21 -5.00 -14.63
N LYS A 166 -8.75 -3.82 -15.06
CA LYS A 166 -8.83 -2.59 -14.25
C LYS A 166 -10.27 -2.26 -13.85
N ILE A 167 -11.22 -2.34 -14.78
CA ILE A 167 -12.65 -2.10 -14.52
C ILE A 167 -13.17 -3.02 -13.41
N LYS A 168 -12.84 -4.32 -13.47
CA LYS A 168 -13.22 -5.30 -12.44
C LYS A 168 -12.56 -4.98 -11.10
N LEU A 169 -11.27 -4.66 -11.11
CA LEU A 169 -10.50 -4.33 -9.92
C LEU A 169 -11.03 -3.07 -9.22
N TYR A 170 -11.35 -2.00 -9.95
CA TYR A 170 -11.93 -0.79 -9.34
C TYR A 170 -13.22 -1.08 -8.60
N LYS A 171 -14.10 -1.94 -9.15
CA LYS A 171 -15.32 -2.37 -8.47
C LYS A 171 -15.02 -3.23 -7.22
N LYS A 172 -14.04 -4.14 -7.30
CA LYS A 172 -13.58 -4.92 -6.13
C LYS A 172 -13.02 -4.01 -5.03
N PHE A 173 -12.17 -3.04 -5.38
CA PHE A 173 -11.62 -2.06 -4.43
C PHE A 173 -12.71 -1.20 -3.79
N ASN A 174 -13.67 -0.71 -4.58
CA ASN A 174 -14.80 0.05 -4.04
C ASN A 174 -15.61 -0.77 -3.01
N SER A 175 -15.85 -2.04 -3.31
CA SER A 175 -16.57 -2.97 -2.43
C SER A 175 -15.77 -3.31 -1.16
N ALA A 176 -14.44 -3.27 -1.22
CA ALA A 176 -13.54 -3.54 -0.10
C ALA A 176 -13.40 -2.34 0.85
N LEU A 177 -13.71 -1.13 0.39
CA LEU A 177 -13.71 0.07 1.22
C LEU A 177 -14.91 0.11 2.17
N ALA A 178 -14.64 0.61 3.38
CA ALA A 178 -15.66 1.08 4.30
C ALA A 178 -16.40 2.28 3.70
N ASP A 179 -17.53 2.63 4.30
CA ASP A 179 -18.26 3.86 3.96
C ASP A 179 -17.33 5.07 4.15
N GLU A 180 -17.41 6.02 3.21
CA GLU A 180 -16.52 7.18 3.15
C GLU A 180 -15.02 6.86 3.00
N GLY A 181 -14.67 5.59 2.74
CA GLY A 181 -13.30 5.13 2.58
C GLY A 181 -12.61 5.70 1.35
N ILE A 182 -11.28 5.70 1.40
CA ILE A 182 -10.43 6.36 0.41
C ILE A 182 -9.57 5.33 -0.33
N PHE A 183 -9.52 5.46 -1.66
CA PHE A 183 -8.65 4.72 -2.55
C PHE A 183 -7.53 5.63 -3.06
N PHE A 184 -6.28 5.22 -2.83
CA PHE A 184 -5.07 5.95 -3.21
C PHE A 184 -4.30 5.16 -4.29
N VAL A 185 -4.16 5.76 -5.47
CA VAL A 185 -3.47 5.18 -6.63
C VAL A 185 -2.12 5.86 -6.91
N GLY A 186 -1.30 5.26 -7.77
CA GLY A 186 -0.02 5.82 -8.17
C GLY A 186 -0.14 7.07 -9.06
N ASN A 187 0.93 7.84 -9.15
CA ASN A 187 0.96 9.13 -9.86
C ASN A 187 0.65 9.05 -11.37
N THR A 188 0.70 7.86 -11.96
CA THR A 188 0.42 7.62 -13.38
C THR A 188 -0.90 6.88 -13.61
N GLU A 189 -1.69 6.65 -12.56
CA GLU A 189 -2.81 5.70 -12.56
C GLU A 189 -4.17 6.40 -12.40
N GLN A 190 -4.36 7.56 -13.06
CA GLN A 190 -5.62 8.29 -12.97
C GLN A 190 -6.80 7.44 -13.46
N ILE A 191 -7.84 7.36 -12.63
CA ILE A 191 -9.09 6.68 -12.97
C ILE A 191 -9.92 7.60 -13.86
N ILE A 192 -10.17 7.17 -15.09
CA ILE A 192 -11.04 7.86 -16.04
C ILE A 192 -12.50 7.65 -15.61
N MET A 193 -13.27 8.74 -15.51
CA MET A 193 -14.67 8.72 -15.09
C MET A 193 -14.91 7.89 -13.80
N PRO A 194 -14.27 8.26 -12.67
CA PRO A 194 -14.29 7.49 -11.43
C PRO A 194 -15.70 7.18 -10.89
N GLN A 195 -16.69 8.02 -11.22
CA GLN A 195 -18.09 7.83 -10.86
C GLN A 195 -18.67 6.52 -11.39
N ASN A 196 -18.18 6.01 -12.53
CA ASN A 196 -18.61 4.74 -13.11
C ASN A 196 -18.24 3.52 -12.24
N TYR A 197 -17.32 3.73 -11.30
CA TYR A 197 -16.85 2.71 -10.35
C TYR A 197 -17.21 3.07 -8.90
N GLY A 198 -18.11 4.03 -8.69
CA GLY A 198 -18.54 4.46 -7.36
C GLY A 198 -17.51 5.32 -6.62
N PHE A 199 -16.66 6.05 -7.33
CA PHE A 199 -15.64 6.92 -6.76
C PHE A 199 -15.83 8.39 -7.14
N VAL A 200 -15.42 9.29 -6.24
CA VAL A 200 -15.27 10.72 -6.52
C VAL A 200 -13.84 11.17 -6.19
N SER A 201 -13.22 11.94 -7.09
CA SER A 201 -11.88 12.49 -6.83
C SER A 201 -11.96 13.60 -5.79
N ILE A 202 -11.17 13.49 -4.72
CA ILE A 202 -11.10 14.49 -3.64
C ILE A 202 -9.78 15.27 -3.63
N LYS A 203 -8.73 14.65 -4.16
CA LYS A 203 -7.38 15.20 -4.40
C LYS A 203 -6.74 14.39 -5.53
N ASN A 204 -5.64 14.90 -6.10
CA ASN A 204 -4.89 14.15 -7.10
C ASN A 204 -4.54 12.77 -6.57
N PHE A 205 -4.94 11.72 -7.30
CA PHE A 205 -4.72 10.30 -6.97
C PHE A 205 -5.46 9.76 -5.72
N PHE A 206 -6.27 10.56 -5.05
CA PHE A 206 -7.12 10.13 -3.93
C PHE A 206 -8.60 10.19 -4.33
N TYR A 207 -9.25 9.05 -4.22
CA TYR A 207 -10.64 8.86 -4.60
C TYR A 207 -11.45 8.39 -3.40
N LYS A 208 -12.57 9.03 -3.12
CA LYS A 208 -13.48 8.65 -2.04
C LYS A 208 -14.60 7.77 -2.58
N LYS A 209 -14.99 6.74 -1.84
CA LYS A 209 -16.18 5.93 -2.14
C LYS A 209 -17.44 6.81 -2.07
N ILE A 210 -18.27 6.72 -3.10
CA ILE A 210 -19.61 7.32 -3.11
C ILE A 210 -20.52 6.37 -2.34
N THR A 211 -21.02 6.78 -1.19
CA THR A 211 -22.17 6.12 -0.57
C THR A 211 -23.42 6.62 -1.26
N GLU A 212 -24.29 5.74 -1.74
CA GLU A 212 -25.66 6.14 -2.07
C GLU A 212 -26.24 6.77 -0.81
N SER A 213 -26.59 8.07 -0.89
CA SER A 213 -27.36 8.71 0.16
C SER A 213 -28.55 7.81 0.43
N LYS A 214 -28.72 7.36 1.68
CA LYS A 214 -30.00 6.82 2.13
C LYS A 214 -31.04 7.87 1.81
N THR A 215 -31.72 7.72 0.69
CA THR A 215 -32.93 8.45 0.34
C THR A 215 -33.96 8.01 1.37
N ASN A 216 -34.04 8.78 2.45
CA ASN A 216 -35.25 8.83 3.27
C ASN A 216 -36.24 9.78 2.59
#